data_AF-A0A9D8N1B6-F1
#
_entry.id   AF-A0A9D8N1B6-F1
#
_cell.length_a   1.000
_cell.length_b   1.000
_cell.length_c   1.000
_cell.angle_alpha   90.00
_cell.angle_beta   90.00
_cell.angle_gamma   90.00
#
_symmetry.space_group_name_H-M   'P 1'
#
loop_
_entity.id
_entity.type
_entity.pdbx_description
1 polymer ?
#
loop_
_entity_poly.entity_id
_entity_poly.type
_entity_poly.pdbx_seq_one_letter_code
_entity_poly.pdbx_strand_id
1 'polypeptide(L)'
;MPTLEWIGKDKVINHHQEVPYRILDKKYTYNAESSENMIIHGDNLLALKSLLPQYEGQIDCIYIDPPYNTAHSTNNNQRWVYNDNVDDPHIKKWLGEVVGDEGEDLSRHDKWLCMMYPRLVLLYKILSKEGVIFISIDDNEFHNLKYLLDDIFGRKNHITTFAVENNPKGRKNNSFVSEGYEYCLLYCKNRDAIMAKYEGRVFQDVFNGEKKDIRNLLVDQYGSFKQSKRQVSGLNKSNALCSVSKIERCFTIYYQPNTESLVFLDEYDSDNDSWILSKEGADLLAQGYVRYTCNNNSTGKPSIPLYSKETLLEKHSNHSNRQIE
;
A
#
# COMPACT_ATOMS: atom_id res chain seq x y z
N MET A 1 -22.28 -8.95 -8.13
CA MET A 1 -21.17 -8.00 -8.34
C MET A 1 -21.25 -7.56 -9.79
N PRO A 2 -21.10 -6.27 -10.13
CA PRO A 2 -21.05 -5.86 -11.54
C PRO A 2 -19.90 -6.58 -12.26
N THR A 3 -20.12 -6.96 -13.52
CA THR A 3 -19.12 -7.62 -14.37
C THR A 3 -18.85 -6.76 -15.61
N LEU A 4 -17.60 -6.73 -16.05
CA LEU A 4 -17.18 -6.10 -17.31
C LEU A 4 -17.32 -7.13 -18.44
N GLU A 5 -18.08 -6.83 -19.48
CA GLU A 5 -18.21 -7.69 -20.68
C GLU A 5 -17.51 -7.03 -21.87
N TRP A 6 -16.86 -7.83 -22.71
CA TRP A 6 -16.09 -7.38 -23.89
C TRP A 6 -15.99 -8.50 -24.93
N ILE A 7 -15.67 -8.18 -26.18
CA ILE A 7 -15.57 -9.15 -27.27
C ILE A 7 -14.35 -10.06 -27.07
N GLY A 8 -14.55 -11.37 -27.08
CA GLY A 8 -13.47 -12.36 -26.92
C GLY A 8 -13.18 -12.76 -25.47
N LYS A 9 -13.89 -12.18 -24.49
CA LYS A 9 -13.77 -12.53 -23.05
C LYS A 9 -13.85 -14.03 -22.80
N ASP A 10 -14.88 -14.70 -23.31
CA ASP A 10 -15.14 -16.12 -23.13
C ASP A 10 -14.00 -17.00 -23.69
N LYS A 11 -13.24 -16.49 -24.65
CA LYS A 11 -12.09 -17.16 -25.27
C LYS A 11 -10.81 -16.98 -24.47
N VAL A 12 -10.56 -15.79 -23.94
CA VAL A 12 -9.30 -15.48 -23.26
C VAL A 12 -9.27 -15.93 -21.79
N ILE A 13 -10.43 -16.12 -21.15
CA ILE A 13 -10.51 -16.51 -19.73
C ILE A 13 -9.69 -17.78 -19.46
N ASN A 14 -9.84 -18.79 -20.31
CA ASN A 14 -9.13 -20.06 -20.16
C ASN A 14 -7.91 -20.19 -21.07
N HIS A 15 -7.64 -19.22 -21.96
CA HIS A 15 -6.55 -19.32 -22.92
C HIS A 15 -5.18 -19.55 -22.25
N HIS A 16 -4.95 -18.96 -21.07
CA HIS A 16 -3.74 -19.21 -20.27
C HIS A 16 -3.48 -20.70 -19.95
N GLN A 17 -4.51 -21.55 -19.98
CA GLN A 17 -4.40 -23.00 -19.79
C GLN A 17 -3.86 -23.69 -21.05
N GLU A 18 -4.25 -23.22 -22.23
CA GLU A 18 -3.87 -23.74 -23.55
C GLU A 18 -2.44 -23.35 -23.95
N VAL A 19 -1.91 -22.26 -23.39
CA VAL A 19 -0.52 -21.83 -23.62
C VAL A 19 0.44 -22.96 -23.21
N PRO A 20 1.31 -23.45 -24.12
CA PRO A 20 2.21 -24.56 -23.84
C PRO A 20 3.37 -24.12 -22.94
N TYR A 21 3.84 -25.05 -22.10
CA TYR A 21 5.11 -24.87 -21.41
C TYR A 21 6.27 -24.87 -22.41
N ARG A 22 7.23 -23.96 -22.23
CA ARG A 22 8.49 -23.97 -22.97
C ARG A 22 9.66 -24.15 -22.01
N ILE A 23 10.71 -24.80 -22.49
CA ILE A 23 11.96 -24.92 -21.75
C ILE A 23 12.74 -23.61 -21.93
N LEU A 24 13.25 -23.06 -20.83
CA LEU A 24 14.13 -21.89 -20.87
C LEU A 24 15.52 -22.32 -21.34
N ASP A 25 15.95 -21.79 -22.48
CA ASP A 25 17.28 -22.05 -23.06
C ASP A 25 18.29 -20.99 -22.57
N LYS A 26 19.22 -21.40 -21.70
CA LYS A 26 20.24 -20.49 -21.14
C LYS A 26 21.28 -20.14 -22.22
N LYS A 27 21.29 -18.88 -22.66
CA LYS A 27 22.24 -18.40 -23.68
C LYS A 27 23.61 -17.99 -23.13
N TYR A 28 23.64 -17.14 -22.10
CA TYR A 28 24.88 -16.69 -21.46
C TYR A 28 24.62 -16.18 -20.04
N THR A 29 25.69 -15.99 -19.27
CA THR A 29 25.68 -15.25 -18.00
C THR A 29 26.62 -14.06 -18.16
N TYR A 30 26.23 -12.89 -17.69
CA TYR A 30 27.00 -11.66 -17.82
C TYR A 30 27.77 -11.38 -16.52
N ASN A 31 29.08 -11.16 -16.62
CA ASN A 31 29.96 -10.77 -15.51
C ASN A 31 29.97 -11.70 -14.27
N ALA A 32 29.64 -12.99 -14.41
CA ALA A 32 29.75 -13.99 -13.33
C ALA A 32 29.75 -15.43 -13.89
N GLU A 33 30.23 -16.39 -13.09
CA GLU A 33 30.10 -17.83 -13.40
C GLU A 33 28.66 -18.33 -13.24
N SER A 34 27.92 -17.75 -12.29
CA SER A 34 26.49 -17.99 -12.07
C SER A 34 25.80 -16.72 -11.58
N SER A 35 24.48 -16.62 -11.78
CA SER A 35 23.66 -15.49 -11.36
C SER A 35 22.28 -16.00 -10.97
N GLU A 36 21.74 -15.49 -9.86
CA GLU A 36 20.35 -15.70 -9.45
C GLU A 36 19.36 -14.87 -10.28
N ASN A 37 19.84 -13.75 -10.86
CA ASN A 37 19.04 -12.89 -11.73
C ASN A 37 18.92 -13.49 -13.13
N MET A 38 17.74 -13.32 -13.74
CA MET A 38 17.42 -13.85 -15.08
C MET A 38 16.85 -12.75 -15.98
N ILE A 39 17.24 -12.78 -17.25
CA ILE A 39 16.60 -12.02 -18.33
C ILE A 39 16.06 -13.05 -19.32
N ILE A 40 14.75 -13.00 -19.58
CA ILE A 40 14.09 -13.91 -20.51
C ILE A 40 13.67 -13.11 -21.73
N HIS A 41 14.14 -13.52 -22.90
CA HIS A 41 13.76 -12.92 -24.17
C HIS A 41 12.70 -13.79 -24.85
N GLY A 42 11.52 -13.20 -25.10
CA GLY A 42 10.40 -13.86 -25.78
C GLY A 42 9.10 -13.14 -25.49
N ASP A 43 8.01 -13.68 -26.02
CA ASP A 43 6.67 -13.24 -25.62
C ASP A 43 6.44 -13.55 -24.14
N ASN A 44 5.91 -12.56 -23.41
CA ASN A 44 5.75 -12.62 -21.96
C ASN A 44 4.68 -13.63 -21.52
N LEU A 45 3.65 -13.91 -22.31
CA LEU A 45 2.66 -14.94 -21.99
C LEU A 45 3.32 -16.33 -21.98
N LEU A 46 4.15 -16.61 -22.98
CA LEU A 46 4.95 -17.84 -23.05
C LEU A 46 6.01 -17.91 -21.93
N ALA A 47 6.69 -16.81 -21.65
CA ALA A 47 7.70 -16.73 -20.60
C ALA A 47 7.08 -16.99 -19.21
N LEU A 48 5.97 -16.32 -18.89
CA LEU A 48 5.24 -16.50 -17.63
C LEU A 48 4.76 -17.94 -17.46
N LYS A 49 4.20 -18.54 -18.53
CA LYS A 49 3.78 -19.95 -18.50
C LYS A 49 4.96 -20.88 -18.18
N SER A 50 6.12 -20.60 -18.78
CA SER A 50 7.35 -21.38 -18.61
C SER A 50 7.95 -21.26 -17.20
N LEU A 51 7.66 -20.18 -16.48
CA LEU A 51 8.12 -19.97 -15.11
C LEU A 51 7.28 -20.70 -14.06
N LEU A 52 6.00 -20.98 -14.33
CA LEU A 52 5.09 -21.60 -13.36
C LEU A 52 5.64 -22.88 -12.70
N PRO A 53 6.24 -23.86 -13.43
CA PRO A 53 6.69 -25.10 -12.80
C PRO A 53 7.71 -24.91 -11.68
N GLN A 54 8.46 -23.80 -11.71
CA GLN A 54 9.51 -23.51 -10.74
C GLN A 54 9.11 -22.41 -9.74
N TYR A 55 8.30 -21.44 -10.15
CA TYR A 55 8.07 -20.21 -9.40
C TYR A 55 6.61 -19.95 -9.02
N GLU A 56 5.69 -20.88 -9.29
CA GLU A 56 4.30 -20.74 -8.84
C GLU A 56 4.24 -20.50 -7.33
N GLY A 57 3.58 -19.43 -6.90
CA GLY A 57 3.46 -19.08 -5.48
C GLY A 57 4.73 -18.55 -4.82
N GLN A 58 5.77 -18.15 -5.56
CA GLN A 58 7.07 -17.79 -5.00
C GLN A 58 7.50 -16.34 -5.23
N ILE A 59 6.82 -15.59 -6.11
CA ILE A 59 7.22 -14.22 -6.43
C ILE A 59 6.60 -13.23 -5.44
N ASP A 60 7.43 -12.52 -4.68
CA ASP A 60 6.95 -11.58 -3.67
C ASP A 60 6.51 -10.23 -4.23
N CYS A 61 7.12 -9.78 -5.33
CA CYS A 61 6.83 -8.48 -5.92
C CYS A 61 6.87 -8.55 -7.44
N ILE A 62 5.86 -7.97 -8.07
CA ILE A 62 5.77 -7.81 -9.51
C ILE A 62 5.57 -6.33 -9.80
N TYR A 63 6.32 -5.81 -10.77
CA TYR A 63 6.06 -4.51 -11.39
C TYR A 63 5.90 -4.73 -12.89
N ILE A 64 4.85 -4.17 -13.49
CA ILE A 64 4.68 -4.14 -14.95
C ILE A 64 4.26 -2.76 -15.43
N ASP A 65 4.71 -2.43 -16.64
CA ASP A 65 4.38 -1.21 -17.36
C ASP A 65 3.81 -1.61 -18.74
N PRO A 66 2.54 -2.04 -18.78
CA PRO A 66 1.90 -2.52 -20.01
C PRO A 66 1.71 -1.37 -21.02
N PRO A 67 1.45 -1.65 -22.31
CA PRO A 67 1.10 -0.60 -23.26
C PRO A 67 -0.17 0.14 -22.79
N TYR A 68 -0.13 1.46 -22.69
CA TYR A 68 -1.25 2.25 -22.17
C TYR A 68 -2.43 2.38 -23.12
N ASN A 69 -2.31 1.88 -24.35
CA ASN A 69 -3.32 2.02 -25.38
C ASN A 69 -3.67 3.50 -25.67
N THR A 70 -2.67 4.37 -25.81
CA THR A 70 -2.85 5.77 -26.22
C THR A 70 -3.13 5.91 -27.72
N ALA A 71 -4.11 6.71 -28.10
CA ALA A 71 -4.56 6.88 -29.50
C ALA A 71 -3.56 7.67 -30.38
N HIS A 72 -2.51 8.24 -29.81
CA HIS A 72 -1.58 9.11 -30.53
C HIS A 72 -0.24 8.43 -30.82
N SER A 73 -0.20 7.63 -31.88
CA SER A 73 1.03 7.35 -32.62
C SER A 73 1.34 8.54 -33.53
N THR A 74 2.04 9.55 -33.04
CA THR A 74 2.81 10.42 -33.94
C THR A 74 3.94 9.60 -34.57
N ASN A 75 4.46 10.05 -35.72
CA ASN A 75 5.37 9.32 -36.64
C ASN A 75 6.61 8.61 -36.05
N ASN A 76 6.87 8.70 -34.74
CA ASN A 76 7.99 8.07 -34.03
C ASN A 76 7.60 7.12 -32.88
N ASN A 77 6.31 6.94 -32.54
CA ASN A 77 5.88 5.93 -31.55
C ASN A 77 5.25 4.73 -32.26
N GLN A 78 5.76 3.52 -32.00
CA GLN A 78 5.20 2.30 -32.58
C GLN A 78 3.80 2.06 -31.99
N ARG A 79 2.78 2.01 -32.86
CA ARG A 79 1.46 1.48 -32.50
C ARG A 79 1.65 0.04 -32.05
N TRP A 80 1.05 -0.34 -30.91
CA TRP A 80 1.13 -1.72 -30.47
C TRP A 80 0.22 -2.60 -31.36
N VAL A 81 0.63 -3.85 -31.56
CA VAL A 81 -0.02 -4.82 -32.43
C VAL A 81 -0.54 -5.96 -31.58
N TYR A 82 -1.78 -6.37 -31.81
CA TYR A 82 -2.33 -7.55 -31.14
C TYR A 82 -1.72 -8.83 -31.74
N ASN A 83 -1.16 -9.69 -30.89
CA ASN A 83 -0.37 -10.85 -31.33
C ASN A 83 -0.68 -12.15 -30.57
N ASP A 84 -1.77 -12.20 -29.80
CA ASP A 84 -2.15 -13.43 -29.11
C ASP A 84 -2.91 -14.36 -30.06
N ASN A 85 -2.31 -15.50 -30.37
CA ASN A 85 -2.88 -16.49 -31.29
C ASN A 85 -3.95 -17.37 -30.61
N VAL A 86 -5.07 -16.74 -30.25
CA VAL A 86 -6.26 -17.40 -29.70
C VAL A 86 -7.08 -17.98 -30.86
N ASP A 87 -7.56 -19.23 -30.71
CA ASP A 87 -8.36 -19.91 -31.73
C ASP A 87 -9.82 -19.41 -31.75
N ASP A 88 -10.02 -18.16 -32.19
CA ASP A 88 -11.35 -17.54 -32.34
C ASP A 88 -11.43 -16.71 -33.64
N PRO A 89 -12.53 -16.80 -34.43
CA PRO A 89 -12.67 -16.06 -35.68
C PRO A 89 -12.62 -14.53 -35.56
N HIS A 90 -13.00 -13.94 -34.43
CA HIS A 90 -12.88 -12.50 -34.19
C HIS A 90 -11.45 -12.13 -33.81
N ILE A 91 -10.85 -12.89 -32.90
CA ILE A 91 -9.47 -12.63 -32.45
C ILE A 91 -8.46 -12.85 -33.58
N LYS A 92 -8.66 -13.88 -34.41
CA LYS A 92 -7.81 -14.14 -35.59
C LYS A 92 -7.82 -12.99 -36.61
N LYS A 93 -8.91 -12.21 -36.69
CA LYS A 93 -8.94 -11.01 -37.54
C LYS A 93 -8.10 -9.86 -36.99
N TRP A 94 -7.73 -9.91 -35.71
CA TRP A 94 -6.87 -8.91 -35.07
C TRP A 94 -5.39 -9.27 -35.14
N LEU A 95 -5.06 -10.52 -35.48
CA LEU A 95 -3.68 -11.01 -35.51
C LEU A 95 -2.83 -10.28 -36.55
N GLY A 96 -1.79 -9.59 -36.09
CA GLY A 96 -0.88 -8.84 -36.96
C GLY A 96 -1.44 -7.50 -37.44
N GLU A 97 -2.67 -7.16 -37.06
CA GLU A 97 -3.28 -5.88 -37.36
C GLU A 97 -2.91 -4.83 -36.32
N VAL A 98 -2.55 -3.65 -36.80
CA VAL A 98 -2.26 -2.50 -35.95
C VAL A 98 -3.56 -2.04 -35.29
N VAL A 99 -3.53 -1.81 -33.98
CA VAL A 99 -4.70 -1.28 -33.26
C VAL A 99 -4.98 0.14 -33.76
N GLY A 100 -6.20 0.35 -34.28
CA GLY A 100 -6.61 1.63 -34.85
C GLY A 100 -6.91 2.67 -33.78
N ASP A 101 -7.04 3.92 -34.18
CA ASP A 101 -7.20 5.05 -33.26
C ASP A 101 -8.60 5.08 -32.60
N GLU A 102 -8.72 5.84 -31.51
CA GLU A 102 -9.98 6.01 -30.77
C GLU A 102 -11.10 6.50 -31.71
N GLY A 103 -12.26 5.84 -31.69
CA GLY A 103 -13.40 6.14 -32.57
C GLY A 103 -13.32 5.55 -33.98
N GLU A 104 -12.15 5.08 -34.43
CA GLU A 104 -12.00 4.34 -35.69
C GLU A 104 -12.02 2.83 -35.47
N ASP A 105 -11.35 2.35 -34.41
CA ASP A 105 -11.33 0.95 -34.02
C ASP A 105 -12.17 0.71 -32.75
N LEU A 106 -13.45 0.38 -32.96
CA LEU A 106 -14.39 0.10 -31.87
C LEU A 106 -13.99 -1.13 -31.03
N SER A 107 -13.03 -1.94 -31.48
CA SER A 107 -12.52 -3.12 -30.77
C SER A 107 -11.20 -2.88 -30.04
N ARG A 108 -10.71 -1.63 -30.01
CA ARG A 108 -9.44 -1.23 -29.40
C ARG A 108 -9.29 -1.71 -27.95
N HIS A 109 -10.31 -1.47 -27.12
CA HIS A 109 -10.30 -1.90 -25.71
C HIS A 109 -10.49 -3.41 -25.58
N ASP A 110 -11.31 -4.04 -26.43
CA ASP A 110 -11.48 -5.49 -26.45
C ASP A 110 -10.15 -6.21 -26.69
N LYS A 111 -9.36 -5.73 -27.66
CA LYS A 111 -8.02 -6.23 -27.97
C LYS A 111 -7.08 -6.11 -26.77
N TRP A 112 -7.08 -4.96 -26.10
CA TRP A 112 -6.23 -4.73 -24.94
C TRP A 112 -6.60 -5.64 -23.77
N LEU A 113 -7.89 -5.74 -23.47
CA LEU A 113 -8.43 -6.64 -22.44
C LEU A 113 -8.08 -8.11 -22.76
N CYS A 114 -8.23 -8.53 -24.02
CA CYS A 114 -7.87 -9.87 -24.47
C CYS A 114 -6.38 -10.18 -24.30
N MET A 115 -5.52 -9.18 -24.51
CA MET A 115 -4.08 -9.32 -24.31
C MET A 115 -3.71 -9.38 -22.82
N MET A 116 -4.31 -8.53 -21.99
CA MET A 116 -3.95 -8.42 -20.58
C MET A 116 -4.49 -9.56 -19.72
N TYR A 117 -5.72 -10.03 -19.97
CA TYR A 117 -6.38 -11.02 -19.13
C TYR A 117 -5.53 -12.28 -18.87
N PRO A 118 -5.06 -13.04 -19.89
CA PRO A 118 -4.31 -14.27 -19.65
C PRO A 118 -2.99 -14.01 -18.93
N ARG A 119 -2.34 -12.87 -19.20
CA ARG A 119 -1.08 -12.46 -18.53
C ARG A 119 -1.31 -12.17 -17.05
N LEU A 120 -2.35 -11.40 -16.71
CA LEU A 120 -2.70 -11.09 -15.32
C LEU A 120 -3.06 -12.34 -14.52
N VAL A 121 -3.73 -13.33 -15.14
CA VAL A 121 -3.99 -14.62 -14.49
C VAL A 121 -2.69 -15.37 -14.18
N LEU A 122 -1.73 -15.40 -15.10
CA LEU A 122 -0.43 -16.03 -14.84
C LEU A 122 0.38 -15.29 -13.77
N LEU A 123 0.37 -13.96 -13.78
CA LEU A 123 0.98 -13.14 -12.74
C LEU A 123 0.34 -13.39 -11.36
N TYR A 124 -0.98 -13.56 -11.30
CA TYR A 124 -1.66 -13.96 -10.07
C TYR A 124 -1.18 -15.34 -9.56
N LYS A 125 -1.00 -16.32 -10.45
CA LYS A 125 -0.52 -17.66 -10.08
C LYS A 125 0.90 -17.63 -9.52
N ILE A 126 1.81 -16.91 -10.18
CA ILE A 126 3.23 -16.87 -9.79
C ILE A 126 3.48 -16.11 -8.48
N LEU A 127 2.63 -15.15 -8.13
CA LEU A 127 2.74 -14.39 -6.88
C LEU A 127 2.69 -15.28 -5.64
N SER A 128 3.53 -15.00 -4.65
CA SER A 128 3.45 -15.62 -3.33
C SER A 128 2.18 -15.22 -2.60
N LYS A 129 1.80 -15.98 -1.56
CA LYS A 129 0.58 -15.71 -0.77
C LYS A 129 0.56 -14.28 -0.22
N GLU A 130 1.74 -13.73 0.07
CA GLU A 130 1.95 -12.39 0.62
C GLU A 130 2.43 -11.41 -0.45
N GLY A 131 2.48 -11.84 -1.71
CA GLY A 131 3.03 -11.07 -2.80
C GLY A 131 2.13 -9.93 -3.26
N VAL A 132 2.76 -8.91 -3.83
CA VAL A 132 2.12 -7.71 -4.34
C VAL A 132 2.47 -7.43 -5.80
N ILE A 133 1.57 -6.76 -6.50
CA ILE A 133 1.74 -6.34 -7.88
C ILE A 133 1.46 -4.85 -8.04
N PHE A 134 2.38 -4.18 -8.71
CA PHE A 134 2.31 -2.78 -9.14
C PHE A 134 2.13 -2.73 -10.65
N ILE A 135 1.16 -1.96 -11.12
CA ILE A 135 0.87 -1.83 -12.54
C ILE A 135 0.71 -0.35 -12.88
N SER A 136 1.63 0.17 -13.67
CA SER A 136 1.55 1.53 -14.20
C SER A 136 0.53 1.59 -15.34
N ILE A 137 -0.23 2.68 -15.41
CA ILE A 137 -1.26 2.90 -16.43
C ILE A 137 -1.58 4.39 -16.54
N ASP A 138 -2.07 4.83 -17.69
CA ASP A 138 -2.72 6.13 -17.82
C ASP A 138 -4.25 6.00 -17.76
N ASP A 139 -4.95 7.07 -18.08
CA ASP A 139 -6.39 7.19 -18.08
C ASP A 139 -7.12 6.35 -19.13
N ASN A 140 -6.47 5.98 -20.24
CA ASN A 140 -7.10 5.26 -21.36
C ASN A 140 -7.61 3.88 -20.92
N GLU A 141 -6.80 3.15 -20.16
CA GLU A 141 -7.11 1.77 -19.74
C GLU A 141 -7.25 1.61 -18.23
N PHE A 142 -7.17 2.71 -17.46
CA PHE A 142 -7.25 2.68 -15.99
C PHE A 142 -8.46 1.89 -15.48
N HIS A 143 -9.66 2.23 -15.96
CA HIS A 143 -10.91 1.63 -15.49
C HIS A 143 -11.02 0.16 -15.90
N ASN A 144 -10.65 -0.14 -17.15
CA ASN A 144 -10.64 -1.49 -17.70
C ASN A 144 -9.70 -2.40 -16.92
N LEU A 145 -8.45 -1.95 -16.69
CA LEU A 145 -7.48 -2.64 -15.84
C LEU A 145 -7.99 -2.82 -14.41
N LYS A 146 -8.60 -1.79 -13.81
CA LYS A 146 -9.14 -1.87 -12.45
C LYS A 146 -10.19 -2.97 -12.33
N TYR A 147 -11.10 -3.09 -13.30
CA TYR A 147 -12.11 -4.15 -13.34
C TYR A 147 -11.50 -5.54 -13.56
N LEU A 148 -10.51 -5.67 -14.45
CA LEU A 148 -9.79 -6.94 -14.63
C LEU A 148 -9.12 -7.40 -13.33
N LEU A 149 -8.46 -6.49 -12.63
CA LEU A 149 -7.81 -6.81 -11.35
C LEU A 149 -8.83 -7.13 -10.26
N ASP A 150 -9.96 -6.44 -10.20
CA ASP A 150 -11.04 -6.77 -9.27
C ASP A 150 -11.62 -8.17 -9.51
N ASP A 151 -11.69 -8.61 -10.77
CA ASP A 151 -12.15 -9.95 -11.16
C ASP A 151 -11.11 -11.04 -10.80
N ILE A 152 -9.83 -10.81 -11.14
CA ILE A 152 -8.76 -11.81 -10.97
C ILE A 152 -8.25 -11.87 -9.52
N PHE A 153 -7.95 -10.72 -8.92
CA PHE A 153 -7.39 -10.64 -7.57
C PHE A 153 -8.47 -10.54 -6.51
N GLY A 154 -9.69 -10.12 -6.87
CA GLY A 154 -10.76 -9.83 -5.92
C GLY A 154 -10.65 -8.42 -5.36
N ARG A 155 -11.76 -7.68 -5.38
CA ARG A 155 -11.83 -6.28 -4.92
C ARG A 155 -11.27 -6.03 -3.51
N LYS A 156 -11.40 -6.99 -2.58
CA LYS A 156 -10.88 -6.85 -1.22
C LYS A 156 -9.34 -6.71 -1.17
N ASN A 157 -8.66 -7.23 -2.20
CA ASN A 157 -7.22 -7.30 -2.29
C ASN A 157 -6.60 -6.09 -3.02
N HIS A 158 -7.42 -5.13 -3.46
CA HIS A 158 -6.94 -3.79 -3.82
C HIS A 158 -6.37 -3.11 -2.58
N ILE A 159 -5.12 -2.62 -2.67
CA ILE A 159 -4.46 -1.90 -1.58
C ILE A 159 -4.65 -0.40 -1.78
N THR A 160 -4.21 0.13 -2.92
CA THR A 160 -4.30 1.55 -3.24
C THR A 160 -4.08 1.82 -4.72
N THR A 161 -4.30 3.06 -5.13
CA THR A 161 -3.90 3.61 -6.42
C THR A 161 -3.00 4.82 -6.15
N PHE A 162 -1.78 4.78 -6.65
CA PHE A 162 -0.89 5.93 -6.60
C PHE A 162 -1.19 6.87 -7.76
N ALA A 163 -1.27 8.16 -7.48
CA ALA A 163 -1.15 9.20 -8.49
C ALA A 163 0.35 9.49 -8.68
N VAL A 164 0.86 9.21 -9.87
CA VAL A 164 2.26 9.39 -10.23
C VAL A 164 2.38 10.70 -10.99
N GLU A 165 2.92 11.73 -10.35
CA GLU A 165 3.17 13.02 -11.01
C GLU A 165 4.35 12.86 -11.99
N ASN A 166 4.06 12.93 -13.29
CA ASN A 166 5.08 12.83 -14.34
C ASN A 166 5.62 14.21 -14.75
N ASN A 167 4.86 15.28 -14.54
CA ASN A 167 5.22 16.64 -14.88
C ASN A 167 4.52 17.65 -13.96
N PRO A 168 5.25 18.25 -12.99
CA PRO A 168 4.68 19.20 -12.04
C PRO A 168 4.11 20.48 -12.66
N LYS A 169 4.51 20.81 -13.90
CA LYS A 169 3.99 21.97 -14.64
C LYS A 169 2.74 21.62 -15.47
N GLY A 170 2.37 20.34 -15.53
CA GLY A 170 1.37 19.80 -16.44
C GLY A 170 1.83 19.82 -17.90
N ARG A 171 1.33 18.89 -18.72
CA ARG A 171 1.44 18.95 -20.18
C ARG A 171 0.30 19.80 -20.72
N LYS A 172 0.60 20.76 -21.60
CA LYS A 172 -0.42 21.57 -22.31
C LYS A 172 -1.03 20.80 -23.49
N ASN A 173 -1.29 19.51 -23.30
CA ASN A 173 -1.74 18.62 -24.37
C ASN A 173 -3.26 18.54 -24.47
N ASN A 174 -3.97 19.05 -23.47
CA ASN A 174 -5.43 19.10 -23.41
C ASN A 174 -5.89 20.55 -23.34
N SER A 175 -6.91 20.88 -24.13
CA SER A 175 -7.47 22.24 -24.26
C SER A 175 -8.19 22.73 -23.00
N PHE A 176 -8.56 21.83 -22.10
CA PHE A 176 -9.35 22.13 -20.91
C PHE A 176 -8.54 22.08 -19.61
N VAL A 177 -7.80 20.99 -19.37
CA VAL A 177 -7.04 20.78 -18.13
C VAL A 177 -5.66 20.22 -18.45
N SER A 178 -4.61 20.80 -17.85
CA SER A 178 -3.26 20.25 -17.99
C SER A 178 -3.15 18.91 -17.25
N GLU A 179 -2.95 17.83 -17.99
CA GLU A 179 -2.67 16.51 -17.43
C GLU A 179 -1.22 16.45 -16.94
N GLY A 180 -1.02 16.05 -15.68
CA GLY A 180 0.31 15.92 -15.06
C GLY A 180 0.49 14.64 -14.24
N TYR A 181 -0.49 13.73 -14.30
CA TYR A 181 -0.54 12.53 -13.50
C TYR A 181 -0.80 11.30 -14.36
N GLU A 182 -0.13 10.21 -14.01
CA GLU A 182 -0.45 8.84 -14.41
C GLU A 182 -0.83 8.06 -13.14
N TYR A 183 -1.17 6.79 -13.28
CA TYR A 183 -1.61 5.94 -12.18
C TYR A 183 -0.69 4.73 -12.01
N CYS A 184 -0.53 4.28 -10.77
CA CYS A 184 0.05 2.98 -10.47
C CYS A 184 -0.88 2.22 -9.51
N LEU A 185 -1.47 1.13 -9.99
CA LEU A 185 -2.37 0.28 -9.21
C LEU A 185 -1.58 -0.71 -8.37
N LEU A 186 -1.91 -0.83 -7.08
CA LEU A 186 -1.33 -1.79 -6.16
C LEU A 186 -2.37 -2.80 -5.68
N TYR A 187 -2.11 -4.07 -5.97
CA TYR A 187 -2.88 -5.22 -5.49
C TYR A 187 -2.00 -6.20 -4.74
N CYS A 188 -2.62 -7.00 -3.88
CA CYS A 188 -1.99 -8.15 -3.24
C CYS A 188 -2.66 -9.45 -3.65
N LYS A 189 -1.96 -10.59 -3.49
CA LYS A 189 -2.59 -11.90 -3.69
C LYS A 189 -3.60 -12.23 -2.58
N ASN A 190 -3.23 -11.93 -1.33
CA ASN A 190 -4.08 -12.16 -0.16
C ASN A 190 -3.87 -11.07 0.90
N ARG A 191 -4.85 -10.19 1.05
CA ARG A 191 -4.81 -9.10 2.02
C ARG A 191 -4.71 -9.59 3.46
N ASP A 192 -5.43 -10.65 3.80
CA ASP A 192 -5.45 -11.18 5.16
C ASP A 192 -4.07 -11.73 5.56
N ALA A 193 -3.37 -12.38 4.62
CA ALA A 193 -2.00 -12.87 4.81
C ALA A 193 -1.01 -11.73 5.01
N ILE A 194 -1.06 -10.69 4.18
CA ILE A 194 -0.22 -9.50 4.33
C ILE A 194 -0.48 -8.80 5.67
N MET A 195 -1.74 -8.61 6.04
CA MET A 195 -2.10 -7.95 7.30
C MET A 195 -1.57 -8.73 8.52
N ALA A 196 -1.62 -10.07 8.47
CA ALA A 196 -1.07 -10.93 9.50
C ALA A 196 0.47 -10.81 9.59
N LYS A 197 1.17 -10.85 8.45
CA LYS A 197 2.64 -10.76 8.41
C LYS A 197 3.18 -9.41 8.87
N TYR A 198 2.49 -8.32 8.51
CA TYR A 198 2.97 -6.96 8.76
C TYR A 198 2.18 -6.23 9.88
N GLU A 199 1.41 -6.95 10.69
CA GLU A 199 0.63 -6.42 11.81
C GLU A 199 -0.24 -5.19 11.45
N GLY A 200 -0.80 -5.20 10.24
CA GLY A 200 -1.61 -4.09 9.73
C GLY A 200 -0.84 -2.85 9.24
N ARG A 201 0.50 -2.89 9.20
CA ARG A 201 1.37 -1.74 8.85
C ARG A 201 2.08 -1.90 7.50
N VAL A 202 1.35 -2.36 6.50
CA VAL A 202 1.89 -2.53 5.15
C VAL A 202 2.17 -1.14 4.54
N PHE A 203 3.40 -0.91 4.09
CA PHE A 203 3.84 0.29 3.35
C PHE A 203 3.87 1.63 4.11
N GLN A 204 3.87 1.63 5.45
CA GLN A 204 3.88 2.86 6.26
C GLN A 204 5.08 3.79 6.04
N ASP A 205 6.17 3.31 5.44
CA ASP A 205 7.43 4.05 5.28
C ASP A 205 7.97 4.15 3.83
N VAL A 206 7.24 3.70 2.81
CA VAL A 206 7.74 3.71 1.41
C VAL A 206 7.81 5.12 0.82
N PHE A 207 6.93 6.03 1.24
CA PHE A 207 6.88 7.42 0.75
C PHE A 207 7.52 8.44 1.69
N ASN A 208 8.17 8.00 2.76
CA ASN A 208 9.06 8.86 3.55
C ASN A 208 10.41 9.01 2.81
N GLY A 209 10.36 9.45 1.55
CA GLY A 209 11.52 9.90 0.78
C GLY A 209 12.12 11.20 1.33
N GLU A 210 11.41 11.87 2.23
CA GLU A 210 12.09 12.55 3.31
C GLU A 210 12.58 11.48 4.29
N LYS A 211 13.89 11.18 4.31
CA LYS A 211 14.54 10.91 5.60
C LYS A 211 13.92 11.92 6.57
N LYS A 212 13.03 11.47 7.46
CA LYS A 212 12.31 12.33 8.42
C LYS A 212 13.29 13.39 8.85
N ASP A 213 13.09 14.65 8.41
CA ASP A 213 14.14 15.66 8.47
C ASP A 213 14.68 15.76 9.90
N ILE A 214 15.81 15.10 10.15
CA ILE A 214 16.45 14.98 11.46
C ILE A 214 16.91 16.37 11.97
N ARG A 215 16.87 17.38 11.09
CA ARG A 215 17.17 18.77 11.40
C ARG A 215 16.05 19.49 12.16
N ASN A 216 14.84 18.94 12.20
CA ASN A 216 13.68 19.46 12.94
C ASN A 216 13.29 18.58 14.13
N LEU A 217 14.24 17.81 14.68
CA LEU A 217 14.05 17.19 15.98
C LEU A 217 14.20 18.27 17.04
N LEU A 218 13.19 18.41 17.90
CA LEU A 218 13.36 19.10 19.16
C LEU A 218 14.33 18.28 20.01
N VAL A 219 15.10 18.95 20.86
CA VAL A 219 16.04 18.27 21.75
C VAL A 219 15.66 18.62 23.17
N ASP A 220 15.47 17.61 24.00
CA ASP A 220 15.41 17.77 25.45
C ASP A 220 16.62 17.06 26.08
N GLN A 221 16.67 17.06 27.41
CA GLN A 221 17.74 16.43 28.18
C GLN A 221 17.86 14.90 27.97
N TYR A 222 16.87 14.26 27.32
CA TYR A 222 16.83 12.83 27.02
C TYR A 222 17.11 12.52 25.54
N GLY A 223 17.30 13.55 24.71
CA GLY A 223 17.75 13.43 23.33
C GLY A 223 16.82 14.07 22.31
N SER A 224 16.98 13.68 21.05
CA SER A 224 16.24 14.23 19.94
C SER A 224 14.85 13.59 19.83
N PHE A 225 13.79 14.39 19.92
CA PHE A 225 12.40 13.98 19.78
C PHE A 225 11.68 14.79 18.70
N LYS A 226 10.55 14.27 18.19
CA LYS A 226 9.69 14.98 17.23
C LYS A 226 8.35 15.27 17.88
N GLN A 227 8.00 16.54 18.00
CA GLN A 227 6.61 16.91 18.25
C GLN A 227 5.83 16.72 16.94
N SER A 228 5.06 15.63 16.83
CA SER A 228 4.19 15.45 15.66
C SER A 228 3.17 16.58 15.60
N LYS A 229 2.89 17.15 14.42
CA LYS A 229 1.66 17.93 14.21
C LYS A 229 0.51 17.06 14.73
N ARG A 230 -0.25 17.54 15.73
CA ARG A 230 -1.47 16.84 16.17
C ARG A 230 -2.26 16.55 14.90
N GLN A 231 -2.47 15.28 14.56
CA GLN A 231 -3.50 14.96 13.60
C GLN A 231 -4.77 15.57 14.18
N VAL A 232 -5.39 16.51 13.45
CA VAL A 232 -6.79 16.88 13.70
C VAL A 232 -7.59 15.64 13.35
N SER A 233 -7.63 14.73 14.31
CA SER A 233 -8.47 13.56 14.29
C SER A 233 -9.85 14.08 14.68
N GLY A 234 -10.69 14.36 13.69
CA GLY A 234 -12.12 14.52 13.95
C GLY A 234 -12.58 13.33 14.78
N LEU A 235 -13.28 13.57 15.91
CA LEU A 235 -13.92 12.59 16.81
C LEU A 235 -13.37 11.14 16.76
N ASN A 236 -12.06 10.95 16.84
CA ASN A 236 -11.50 9.61 16.95
C ASN A 236 -11.57 9.17 18.43
N LYS A 237 -11.65 7.86 18.68
CA LYS A 237 -11.74 7.25 20.03
C LYS A 237 -10.65 7.74 21.01
N SER A 238 -9.55 8.28 20.51
CA SER A 238 -8.42 8.84 21.26
C SER A 238 -8.69 10.22 21.90
N ASN A 239 -9.74 10.93 21.49
CA ASN A 239 -10.22 12.16 22.13
C ASN A 239 -11.52 11.94 22.92
N ALA A 240 -11.89 10.68 23.13
CA ALA A 240 -13.08 10.35 23.90
C ALA A 240 -12.91 10.87 25.34
N LEU A 241 -13.99 11.48 25.84
CA LEU A 241 -14.09 11.79 27.26
C LEU A 241 -14.07 10.49 28.06
N CYS A 242 -13.56 10.58 29.29
CA CYS A 242 -13.61 9.46 30.22
C CYS A 242 -15.05 8.96 30.38
N SER A 243 -15.21 7.65 30.50
CA SER A 243 -16.52 7.01 30.67
C SER A 243 -16.39 5.86 31.67
N VAL A 244 -17.46 5.56 32.39
CA VAL A 244 -17.51 4.47 33.39
C VAL A 244 -17.06 3.13 32.81
N SER A 245 -17.32 2.87 31.53
CA SER A 245 -16.91 1.64 30.83
C SER A 245 -15.39 1.49 30.58
N LYS A 246 -14.60 2.53 30.85
CA LYS A 246 -13.16 2.61 30.56
C LYS A 246 -12.34 3.24 31.69
N ILE A 247 -12.86 3.16 32.91
CA ILE A 247 -12.25 3.80 34.08
C ILE A 247 -10.86 3.24 34.39
N GLU A 248 -10.59 1.99 34.01
CA GLU A 248 -9.30 1.32 34.16
C GLU A 248 -8.16 1.98 33.38
N ARG A 249 -8.51 2.77 32.36
CA ARG A 249 -7.55 3.56 31.57
C ARG A 249 -7.39 4.97 32.11
N CYS A 250 -8.17 5.39 33.10
CA CYS A 250 -8.21 6.75 33.62
C CYS A 250 -7.30 6.87 34.85
N PHE A 251 -6.01 7.10 34.62
CA PHE A 251 -5.00 7.21 35.68
C PHE A 251 -4.17 8.49 35.54
N THR A 252 -3.67 8.99 36.66
CA THR A 252 -2.66 10.04 36.72
C THR A 252 -1.27 9.41 36.65
N ILE A 253 -0.34 10.10 35.98
CA ILE A 253 1.06 9.72 35.92
C ILE A 253 1.87 10.65 36.82
N TYR A 254 2.64 10.06 37.73
CA TYR A 254 3.65 10.74 38.52
C TYR A 254 5.02 10.32 38.02
N TYR A 255 5.83 11.28 37.59
CA TYR A 255 7.18 11.03 37.09
C TYR A 255 8.20 11.82 37.90
N GLN A 256 9.26 11.16 38.36
CA GLN A 256 10.37 11.81 39.06
C GLN A 256 11.56 11.96 38.10
N PRO A 257 11.87 13.18 37.63
CA PRO A 257 12.95 13.40 36.65
C PRO A 257 14.33 12.92 37.09
N ASN A 258 14.63 12.93 38.39
CA ASN A 258 15.97 12.58 38.89
C ASN A 258 16.23 11.07 38.94
N THR A 259 15.21 10.27 39.20
CA THR A 259 15.30 8.80 39.35
C THR A 259 14.66 8.05 38.18
N GLU A 260 14.03 8.78 37.27
CA GLU A 260 13.20 8.26 36.18
C GLU A 260 12.11 7.28 36.67
N SER A 261 11.70 7.39 37.93
CA SER A 261 10.67 6.53 38.50
C SER A 261 9.29 7.03 38.11
N LEU A 262 8.40 6.08 37.86
CA LEU A 262 7.08 6.34 37.32
C LEU A 262 6.04 5.59 38.15
N VAL A 263 5.05 6.33 38.65
CA VAL A 263 3.96 5.83 39.51
C VAL A 263 2.63 6.21 38.89
N PHE A 264 1.67 5.28 38.89
CA PHE A 264 0.33 5.53 38.38
C PHE A 264 -0.68 5.46 39.51
N LEU A 265 -1.54 6.47 39.61
CA LEU A 265 -2.63 6.51 40.60
C LEU A 265 -3.99 6.64 39.90
N ASP A 266 -5.01 5.99 40.47
CA ASP A 266 -6.39 6.10 40.00
C ASP A 266 -7.06 7.31 40.66
N GLU A 267 -7.03 8.43 39.96
CA GLU A 267 -7.43 9.76 40.47
C GLU A 267 -8.55 10.40 39.63
N TYR A 268 -9.22 9.60 38.80
CA TYR A 268 -10.40 10.07 38.08
C TYR A 268 -11.65 9.91 38.94
N ASP A 269 -12.31 11.03 39.22
CA ASP A 269 -13.63 11.07 39.85
C ASP A 269 -14.71 11.00 38.77
N SER A 270 -15.37 9.83 38.67
CA SER A 270 -16.41 9.58 37.69
C SER A 270 -17.71 10.33 37.96
N ASP A 271 -17.96 10.73 39.21
CA ASP A 271 -19.20 11.40 39.59
C ASP A 271 -19.15 12.88 39.21
N ASN A 272 -17.96 13.49 39.33
CA ASN A 272 -17.73 14.90 39.03
C ASN A 272 -17.00 15.14 37.69
N ASP A 273 -16.67 14.08 36.95
CA ASP A 273 -15.95 14.12 35.66
C ASP A 273 -14.67 14.96 35.75
N SER A 274 -13.85 14.70 36.77
CA SER A 274 -12.68 15.52 37.10
C SER A 274 -11.50 14.71 37.63
N TRP A 275 -10.28 15.27 37.52
CA TRP A 275 -9.08 14.70 38.14
C TRP A 275 -8.91 15.24 39.56
N ILE A 276 -8.89 14.36 40.55
CA ILE A 276 -8.70 14.72 41.96
C ILE A 276 -7.24 14.53 42.38
N LEU A 277 -6.73 15.34 43.30
CA LEU A 277 -5.42 15.08 43.91
C LEU A 277 -5.63 14.18 45.13
N SER A 278 -5.21 12.92 45.03
CA SER A 278 -5.25 11.97 46.14
C SER A 278 -4.20 12.33 47.20
N LYS A 279 -4.36 11.79 48.42
CA LYS A 279 -3.37 11.95 49.49
C LYS A 279 -2.00 11.41 49.08
N GLU A 280 -1.98 10.21 48.50
CA GLU A 280 -0.75 9.60 47.96
C GLU A 280 -0.14 10.45 46.85
N GLY A 281 -0.97 11.00 45.96
CA GLY A 281 -0.54 11.95 44.94
C GLY A 281 0.10 13.21 45.51
N ALA A 282 -0.44 13.75 46.61
CA ALA A 282 0.14 14.89 47.30
C ALA A 282 1.49 14.56 47.95
N ASP A 283 1.63 13.35 48.51
CA ASP A 283 2.90 12.87 49.08
C ASP A 283 3.97 12.69 47.99
N LEU A 284 3.59 12.22 46.79
CA LEU A 284 4.49 12.12 45.64
C LEU A 284 4.95 13.50 45.15
N LEU A 285 4.06 14.49 45.09
CA LEU A 285 4.44 15.87 44.77
C LEU A 285 5.46 16.43 45.79
N ALA A 286 5.27 16.17 47.08
CA ALA A 286 6.21 16.58 48.13
C ALA A 286 7.59 15.91 47.99
N GLN A 287 7.63 14.71 47.42
CA GLN A 287 8.86 13.98 47.09
C GLN A 287 9.50 14.44 45.76
N GLY A 288 8.93 15.45 45.10
CA GLY A 288 9.47 16.05 43.88
C GLY A 288 9.00 15.37 42.58
N TYR A 289 7.99 14.49 42.63
CA TYR A 289 7.37 13.98 41.41
C TYR A 289 6.58 15.09 40.69
N VAL A 290 6.53 15.01 39.37
CA VAL A 290 5.69 15.84 38.51
C VAL A 290 4.43 15.07 38.14
N ARG A 291 3.27 15.70 38.33
CA ARG A 291 1.95 15.12 38.06
C ARG A 291 1.47 15.45 36.65
N TYR A 292 1.04 14.43 35.91
CA TYR A 292 0.48 14.54 34.57
C TYR A 292 -0.91 13.93 34.50
N THR A 293 -1.87 14.69 34.00
CA THR A 293 -3.26 14.26 33.75
C THR A 293 -3.63 14.50 32.29
N CYS A 294 -4.56 13.69 31.77
CA CYS A 294 -5.03 13.81 30.39
C CYS A 294 -6.33 14.60 30.33
N ASN A 295 -6.31 15.73 29.59
CA ASN A 295 -7.49 16.57 29.38
C ASN A 295 -7.71 16.83 27.90
N ASN A 296 -8.97 16.97 27.52
CA ASN A 296 -9.38 17.45 26.22
C ASN A 296 -9.17 18.97 26.14
N ASN A 297 -8.32 19.44 25.22
CA ASN A 297 -7.97 20.87 25.14
C ASN A 297 -9.16 21.78 24.77
N SER A 298 -10.20 21.25 24.14
CA SER A 298 -11.37 22.04 23.73
C SER A 298 -12.39 22.20 24.84
N THR A 299 -12.54 21.20 25.70
CA THR A 299 -13.57 21.18 26.76
C THR A 299 -12.99 21.29 28.17
N GLY A 300 -11.68 21.12 28.33
CA GLY A 300 -11.00 21.04 29.63
C GLY A 300 -11.30 19.75 30.42
N LYS A 301 -12.19 18.89 29.92
CA LYS A 301 -12.63 17.68 30.61
C LYS A 301 -11.60 16.55 30.52
N PRO A 302 -11.59 15.61 31.49
CA PRO A 302 -10.76 14.41 31.44
C PRO A 302 -10.96 13.61 30.15
N SER A 303 -9.84 13.21 29.53
CA SER A 303 -9.84 12.37 28.33
C SER A 303 -9.16 11.03 28.59
N ILE A 304 -9.60 10.02 27.85
CA ILE A 304 -9.04 8.66 27.97
C ILE A 304 -7.61 8.66 27.41
N PRO A 305 -6.60 8.28 28.21
CA PRO A 305 -5.23 8.10 27.75
C PRO A 305 -5.12 7.09 26.59
N LEU A 306 -4.25 7.41 25.62
CA LEU A 306 -4.02 6.59 24.43
C LEU A 306 -3.50 5.19 24.76
N TYR A 307 -2.72 5.05 25.82
CA TYR A 307 -2.07 3.81 26.25
C TYR A 307 -2.61 3.37 27.63
N SER A 308 -2.56 2.06 27.91
CA SER A 308 -2.84 1.55 29.26
C SER A 308 -1.61 1.73 30.18
N LYS A 309 -1.77 1.48 31.49
CA LYS A 309 -0.65 1.50 32.45
C LYS A 309 0.46 0.55 32.02
N GLU A 310 0.09 -0.67 31.61
CA GLU A 310 1.02 -1.72 31.20
C GLU A 310 1.80 -1.32 29.95
N THR A 311 1.11 -0.78 28.93
CA THR A 311 1.78 -0.32 27.70
C THR A 311 2.74 0.84 27.96
N LEU A 312 2.40 1.75 28.89
CA LEU A 312 3.29 2.84 29.27
C LEU A 312 4.50 2.34 30.04
N LEU A 313 4.33 1.41 30.99
CA LEU A 313 5.43 0.77 31.71
C LEU A 313 6.39 0.06 30.75
N GLU A 314 5.86 -0.76 29.85
CA GLU A 314 6.65 -1.48 28.84
C GLU A 314 7.47 -0.50 27.98
N LYS A 315 6.84 0.60 27.52
CA LYS A 315 7.51 1.64 26.73
C LYS A 315 8.58 2.37 27.54
N HIS A 316 8.31 2.67 28.82
CA HIS A 316 9.26 3.32 29.72
C HIS A 316 10.50 2.45 29.94
N SER A 317 10.31 1.18 30.30
CA SER A 317 11.40 0.22 30.51
C SER A 317 12.24 0.00 29.25
N ASN A 318 11.60 -0.09 28.08
CA ASN A 318 12.31 -0.23 26.81
C ASN A 318 13.10 1.03 26.41
N HIS A 319 12.68 2.22 26.89
CA HIS A 319 13.40 3.46 26.64
C HIS A 319 14.63 3.60 27.55
N SER A 320 14.51 3.24 28.83
CA SER A 320 15.64 3.24 29.78
C SER A 320 16.74 2.25 29.36
N ASN A 321 16.39 1.11 28.75
CA ASN A 321 17.36 0.13 28.26
C ASN A 321 18.16 0.57 27.02
N ARG A 322 17.73 1.62 26.30
CA ARG A 322 18.45 2.13 25.12
C ARG A 322 19.64 3.04 25.46
N GLN A 323 19.88 3.35 26.72
CA GLN A 323 21.04 4.14 27.15
C GLN A 323 22.29 3.31 27.49
N ILE A 324 22.28 1.98 27.34
CA ILE A 324 23.40 1.08 27.72
C ILE A 324 23.94 0.25 26.52
N GLU A 325 23.74 0.66 25.28
CA GLU A 325 24.47 0.06 24.13
C GLU A 325 25.12 1.11 23.23
#